data_AF-A0A497IYZ1-F1
#
_entry.id   AF-A0A497IYZ1-F1
#
_cell.length_a   1.000
_cell.length_b   1.000
_cell.length_c   1.000
_cell.angle_alpha   90.00
_cell.angle_beta   90.00
_cell.angle_gamma   90.00
#
_symmetry.space_group_name_H-M   'P 1'
#
loop_
_entity.id
_entity.type
_entity.pdbx_description
1 polymer ?
#
loop_
_entity_poly.entity_id
_entity_poly.type
_entity_poly.pdbx_seq_one_letter_code
_entity_poly.pdbx_strand_id
1 'polypeptide(L)'
;MVAKRLVKDHGLKQVEAASLLGVSQPAISLYSRKLRGRAIDLEGEPEISAMVDDIARSLANKQISYKDFVVRFCDVCKAVRRKGLMCKLHKAFDSSINIEECKLCTLITSMC
;
A
#
# COMPACT_ATOMS: atom_id res chain seq x y z
N MET A 1 -0.77 2.01 -5.38
CA MET A 1 -2.23 1.83 -5.22
C MET A 1 -2.93 3.12 -4.79
N VAL A 2 -2.72 3.65 -3.58
CA VAL A 2 -3.39 4.89 -3.11
C VAL A 2 -3.11 6.09 -4.04
N ALA A 3 -1.85 6.39 -4.34
CA ALA A 3 -1.47 7.47 -5.24
C ALA A 3 -2.13 7.38 -6.64
N LYS A 4 -2.27 6.16 -7.16
CA LYS A 4 -2.91 5.90 -8.46
C LYS A 4 -4.41 6.24 -8.42
N ARG A 5 -5.11 5.85 -7.35
CA ARG A 5 -6.54 6.13 -7.14
C ARG A 5 -6.82 7.62 -6.98
N LEU A 6 -6.01 8.30 -6.15
CA LEU A 6 -6.13 9.75 -5.97
C LEU A 6 -6.05 10.50 -7.30
N VAL A 7 -5.11 10.11 -8.18
CA VAL A 7 -4.93 10.77 -9.48
C VAL A 7 -5.96 10.31 -10.52
N LYS A 8 -6.16 9.01 -10.69
CA LYS A 8 -6.98 8.46 -11.78
C LYS A 8 -8.48 8.46 -11.48
N ASP A 9 -8.85 8.12 -10.25
CA ASP A 9 -10.24 7.85 -9.88
C ASP A 9 -10.88 9.07 -9.22
N HIS A 10 -10.08 9.87 -8.50
CA HIS A 10 -10.52 11.12 -7.87
C HIS A 10 -10.06 12.38 -8.60
N GLY A 11 -9.27 12.27 -9.68
CA GLY A 11 -8.91 13.40 -10.54
C GLY A 11 -7.93 14.41 -9.94
N LEU A 12 -7.23 14.09 -8.84
CA LEU A 12 -6.27 15.00 -8.22
C LEU A 12 -5.03 15.18 -9.10
N LYS A 13 -4.49 16.41 -9.10
CA LYS A 13 -3.16 16.66 -9.65
C LYS A 13 -2.11 15.91 -8.83
N GLN A 14 -1.00 15.53 -9.47
CA GLN A 14 0.07 14.80 -8.79
C GLN A 14 0.66 15.55 -7.59
N VAL A 15 0.70 16.90 -7.64
CA VAL A 15 1.15 17.75 -6.53
C VAL A 15 0.19 17.72 -5.33
N GLU A 16 -1.12 17.63 -5.59
CA GLU A 16 -2.15 17.54 -4.54
C GLU A 16 -2.10 16.17 -3.89
N ALA A 17 -2.02 15.11 -4.68
CA ALA A 17 -1.85 13.74 -4.19
C ALA A 17 -0.54 13.59 -3.39
N ALA A 18 0.55 14.22 -3.83
CA ALA A 18 1.82 14.23 -3.10
C ALA A 18 1.69 14.89 -1.72
N SER A 19 1.02 16.04 -1.66
CA SER A 19 0.75 16.75 -0.41
C SER A 19 -0.08 15.92 0.57
N LEU A 20 -1.17 15.29 0.12
CA LEU A 20 -2.01 14.44 0.96
C LEU A 20 -1.27 13.21 1.52
N LEU A 21 -0.37 12.63 0.73
CA LEU A 21 0.39 11.44 1.12
C LEU A 21 1.69 11.74 1.86
N GLY A 22 2.08 13.01 2.02
CA GLY A 22 3.34 13.39 2.67
C GLY A 22 4.58 12.93 1.90
N VAL A 23 4.52 12.86 0.57
CA VAL A 23 5.62 12.42 -0.30
C VAL A 23 5.95 13.48 -1.35
N SER A 24 7.04 13.28 -2.09
CA SER A 24 7.39 14.15 -3.20
C SER A 24 6.52 13.88 -4.43
N GLN A 25 6.22 14.91 -5.24
CA GLN A 25 5.53 14.72 -6.53
C GLN A 25 6.25 13.76 -7.48
N PRO A 26 7.61 13.73 -7.56
CA PRO A 26 8.32 12.70 -8.31
C PRO A 26 8.00 11.28 -7.85
N ALA A 27 7.79 11.05 -6.54
CA ALA A 27 7.39 9.73 -6.05
C ALA A 27 6.02 9.31 -6.63
N ILE A 28 5.05 10.23 -6.69
CA ILE A 28 3.74 9.98 -7.31
C ILE A 28 3.90 9.63 -8.80
N SER A 29 4.74 10.36 -9.52
CA SER A 29 5.02 10.10 -10.94
C SER A 29 5.61 8.69 -11.15
N LEU A 30 6.58 8.28 -10.32
CA LEU A 30 7.21 6.96 -10.41
C LEU A 30 6.21 5.82 -10.14
N TYR A 31 5.31 5.97 -9.18
CA TYR A 31 4.24 4.99 -8.95
C TYR A 31 3.21 4.98 -10.09
N SER A 32 2.86 6.15 -10.63
CA SER A 32 1.88 6.26 -11.73
C SER A 32 2.37 5.60 -13.01
N ARG A 33 3.68 5.69 -13.29
CA ARG A 33 4.36 5.03 -14.42
C ARG A 33 4.70 3.56 -14.15
N LYS A 34 4.31 3.01 -12.99
CA LYS A 34 4.65 1.66 -12.53
C LYS A 34 6.17 1.38 -12.50
N LEU A 35 7.00 2.42 -12.35
CA LEU A 35 8.44 2.26 -12.13
C LEU A 35 8.77 1.81 -10.70
N ARG A 36 7.81 1.98 -9.77
CA ARG A 36 7.81 1.41 -8.42
C ARG A 36 6.49 0.68 -8.15
N GLY A 37 6.54 -0.30 -7.24
CA GLY A 37 5.34 -1.04 -6.81
C GLY A 37 4.80 -2.06 -7.81
N ARG A 38 5.64 -2.58 -8.70
CA ARG A 38 5.31 -3.61 -9.71
C ARG A 38 5.75 -5.04 -9.35
N ALA A 39 6.46 -5.20 -8.24
CA ALA A 39 7.03 -6.50 -7.83
C ALA A 39 6.01 -7.44 -7.18
N ILE A 40 4.90 -6.89 -6.66
CA ILE A 40 3.78 -7.64 -6.09
C ILE A 40 2.50 -7.08 -6.69
N ASP A 41 1.61 -7.95 -7.14
CA ASP A 41 0.25 -7.55 -7.49
C ASP A 41 -0.65 -7.60 -6.26
N LEU A 42 -0.91 -6.43 -5.69
CA LEU A 42 -1.87 -6.23 -4.61
C LEU A 42 -3.22 -5.69 -5.12
N GLU A 43 -3.30 -5.25 -6.38
CA GLU A 43 -4.55 -4.72 -6.96
C GLU A 43 -5.56 -5.85 -7.22
N GLY A 44 -5.07 -7.07 -7.47
CA GLY A 44 -5.92 -8.26 -7.63
C GLY A 44 -6.48 -8.84 -6.33
N GLU A 45 -6.09 -8.36 -5.14
CA GLU A 45 -6.61 -8.86 -3.87
C GLU A 45 -7.80 -8.00 -3.39
N PRO A 46 -9.03 -8.54 -3.32
CA PRO A 46 -10.22 -7.72 -3.10
C PRO A 46 -10.26 -6.96 -1.77
N GLU A 47 -9.80 -7.57 -0.67
CA GLU A 47 -9.79 -6.91 0.65
C GLU A 47 -8.77 -5.76 0.65
N ILE A 48 -7.57 -6.01 0.13
CA ILE A 48 -6.54 -4.97 0.03
C ILE A 48 -6.99 -3.83 -0.89
N SER A 49 -7.59 -4.17 -2.02
CA SER A 49 -8.14 -3.18 -2.95
C SER A 49 -9.19 -2.31 -2.26
N ALA A 50 -10.16 -2.91 -1.57
CA ALA A 50 -11.23 -2.20 -0.87
C ALA A 50 -10.71 -1.28 0.25
N MET A 51 -9.73 -1.74 1.04
CA MET A 51 -9.11 -0.90 2.08
C MET A 51 -8.40 0.32 1.47
N VAL A 52 -7.71 0.13 0.34
CA VAL A 52 -7.03 1.24 -0.36
C VAL A 52 -8.03 2.19 -1.03
N ASP A 53 -9.14 1.67 -1.57
CA ASP A 53 -10.24 2.48 -2.12
C ASP A 53 -10.84 3.38 -1.04
N ASP A 54 -11.09 2.85 0.16
CA ASP A 54 -11.58 3.63 1.29
C ASP A 54 -10.62 4.74 1.70
N ILE A 55 -9.32 4.42 1.85
CA ILE A 55 -8.29 5.42 2.17
C ILE A 55 -8.26 6.53 1.13
N ALA A 56 -8.25 6.18 -0.17
CA ALA A 56 -8.17 7.16 -1.25
C ALA A 56 -9.40 8.07 -1.27
N ARG A 57 -10.60 7.50 -1.10
CA ARG A 57 -11.86 8.26 -1.03
C ARG A 57 -11.88 9.20 0.17
N SER A 58 -11.52 8.73 1.35
CA SER A 58 -11.52 9.56 2.56
C SER A 58 -10.48 10.69 2.49
N LEU A 59 -9.31 10.44 1.89
CA LEU A 59 -8.30 11.49 1.63
C LEU A 59 -8.82 12.52 0.62
N ALA A 60 -9.36 12.08 -0.52
CA ALA A 60 -9.86 12.97 -1.56
C ALA A 60 -11.00 13.87 -1.05
N ASN A 61 -11.86 13.34 -0.17
CA ASN A 61 -12.95 14.07 0.47
C ASN A 61 -12.52 14.86 1.73
N LYS A 62 -11.23 14.86 2.09
CA LYS A 62 -10.69 15.52 3.30
C LYS A 62 -11.40 15.09 4.60
N GLN A 63 -11.82 13.84 4.68
CA GLN A 63 -12.57 13.27 5.81
C GLN A 63 -11.67 12.70 6.91
N ILE A 64 -10.38 12.52 6.62
CA ILE A 64 -9.40 11.94 7.55
C ILE A 64 -8.16 12.80 7.60
N SER A 65 -7.52 12.88 8.77
CA SER A 65 -6.24 13.55 8.94
C SER A 65 -5.10 12.70 8.37
N TYR A 66 -3.90 13.30 8.25
CA TYR A 66 -2.69 12.55 7.90
C TYR A 66 -2.39 11.43 8.92
N LYS A 67 -2.65 11.67 10.21
CA LYS A 67 -2.47 10.65 11.26
C LYS A 67 -3.41 9.46 11.05
N ASP A 68 -4.68 9.72 10.75
CA ASP A 68 -5.66 8.67 10.45
C ASP A 68 -5.28 7.88 9.20
N PHE A 69 -4.78 8.57 8.17
CA PHE A 69 -4.24 7.93 6.98
C PHE A 69 -3.10 6.96 7.32
N VAL A 70 -2.12 7.38 8.14
CA VAL A 70 -1.00 6.52 8.55
C VAL A 70 -1.51 5.26 9.26
N VAL A 71 -2.47 5.40 10.18
CA VAL A 71 -3.06 4.25 10.90
C VAL A 71 -3.73 3.29 9.92
N ARG A 72 -4.61 3.79 9.04
CA ARG A 72 -5.30 2.94 8.04
C ARG A 72 -4.32 2.30 7.06
N PHE A 73 -3.26 3.01 6.67
CA PHE A 73 -2.21 2.46 5.82
C PHE A 73 -1.42 1.36 6.53
N CYS A 74 -1.15 1.49 7.83
CA CYS A 74 -0.57 0.42 8.63
C CYS A 74 -1.47 -0.82 8.66
N ASP A 75 -2.79 -0.66 8.72
CA ASP A 75 -3.73 -1.79 8.69
C ASP A 75 -3.70 -2.52 7.35
N VAL A 76 -3.58 -1.79 6.22
CA VAL A 76 -3.34 -2.40 4.91
C VAL A 76 -2.05 -3.22 4.92
N CYS A 77 -0.95 -2.66 5.45
CA CYS A 77 0.33 -3.38 5.56
C CYS A 77 0.20 -4.65 6.41
N LYS A 78 -0.54 -4.61 7.53
CA LYS A 78 -0.82 -5.77 8.37
C LYS A 78 -1.63 -6.83 7.63
N ALA A 79 -2.67 -6.43 6.90
CA ALA A 79 -3.47 -7.35 6.10
C ALA A 79 -2.63 -8.04 5.01
N VAL A 80 -1.81 -7.27 4.28
CA VAL A 80 -0.88 -7.78 3.27
C VAL A 80 0.08 -8.83 3.85
N ARG A 81 0.66 -8.55 5.03
CA ARG A 81 1.59 -9.45 5.73
C ARG A 81 0.89 -10.71 6.24
N ARG A 82 -0.26 -10.56 6.89
CA ARG A 82 -1.06 -11.68 7.43
C ARG A 82 -1.52 -12.65 6.35
N LYS A 83 -1.86 -12.13 5.17
CA LYS A 83 -2.25 -12.94 4.00
C LYS A 83 -1.06 -13.58 3.26
N GLY A 84 0.18 -13.32 3.68
CA GLY A 84 1.37 -13.87 3.03
C GLY A 84 1.61 -13.35 1.61
N LEU A 85 0.98 -12.24 1.20
CA LEU A 85 1.07 -11.72 -0.17
C LEU A 85 2.49 -11.27 -0.54
N MET A 86 3.34 -11.02 0.45
CA MET A 86 4.75 -10.65 0.26
C MET A 86 5.70 -11.86 0.27
N CYS A 87 5.24 -13.07 0.60
CA CYS A 87 6.13 -14.22 0.81
C CYS A 87 6.90 -14.61 -0.46
N LYS A 88 6.26 -14.55 -1.63
CA LYS A 88 6.94 -14.79 -2.92
C LYS A 88 8.05 -13.78 -3.18
N LEU A 89 7.79 -12.50 -2.90
CA LEU A 89 8.81 -11.45 -3.03
C LEU A 89 9.94 -11.68 -2.03
N HIS A 90 9.62 -12.02 -0.79
CA HIS A 90 10.60 -12.31 0.26
C HIS A 90 11.53 -13.46 -0.15
N LYS A 91 10.99 -14.58 -0.63
CA LYS A 91 11.77 -15.71 -1.16
C LYS A 91 12.62 -15.35 -2.37
N ALA A 92 12.20 -14.38 -3.18
CA ALA A 92 13.00 -13.90 -4.31
C ALA A 92 14.24 -13.10 -3.86
N PHE A 93 14.19 -12.44 -2.70
CA PHE A 93 15.34 -11.75 -2.10
C PHE A 93 16.21 -12.67 -1.24
N ASP A 94 15.59 -13.64 -0.56
CA ASP A 94 16.28 -14.64 0.25
C ASP A 94 15.75 -16.04 -0.11
N SER A 95 16.51 -16.75 -0.93
CA SER A 95 16.16 -18.07 -1.43
C SER A 95 16.18 -19.16 -0.35
N SER A 96 16.77 -18.90 0.81
CA SER A 96 16.80 -19.84 1.94
C SER A 96 15.44 -20.00 2.62
N ILE A 97 14.50 -19.10 2.34
CA ILE A 97 13.19 -19.07 2.97
C ILE A 97 12.28 -20.17 2.43
N ASN A 98 11.80 -21.00 3.35
CA ASN A 98 10.66 -21.88 3.14
C ASN A 98 9.35 -21.14 3.47
N ILE A 99 8.53 -20.84 2.46
CA ILE A 99 7.27 -20.10 2.62
C ILE A 99 6.25 -20.88 3.47
N GLU A 100 6.23 -22.21 3.36
CA GLU A 100 5.27 -23.06 4.07
C GLU A 100 5.56 -23.13 5.59
N GLU A 101 6.82 -22.94 5.98
CA GLU A 101 7.27 -23.00 7.38
C GLU A 101 7.44 -21.60 8.00
N CYS A 102 7.60 -20.56 7.18
CA CYS A 102 7.83 -19.20 7.64
C CYS A 102 6.58 -18.56 8.24
N LYS A 103 6.64 -18.23 9.54
CA LYS A 103 5.55 -17.57 10.28
C LYS A 103 5.90 -16.15 10.77
N LEU A 104 7.01 -15.59 10.27
CA LEU A 104 7.57 -14.32 10.76
C LEU A 104 6.54 -13.18 10.74
N CYS A 105 5.84 -13.01 9.61
CA CYS A 105 4.88 -11.92 9.41
C CYS A 105 3.65 -12.00 10.33
N THR A 106 3.25 -13.21 10.72
CA THR A 106 2.11 -13.44 11.64
C THR A 106 2.52 -13.34 13.11
N LEU A 107 3.80 -13.58 13.43
CA LEU A 107 4.31 -13.47 14.81
C LEU A 107 4.58 -12.02 15.21
N ILE A 108 5.02 -11.18 14.27
CA ILE A 108 5.49 -9.80 14.54
C ILE A 108 4.38 -8.75 14.37
N THR A 109 3.13 -9.17 14.09
CA THR A 109 2.04 -8.23 13.72
C THR A 109 1.69 -7.20 14.82
N SER A 110 2.20 -7.35 16.05
CA SER A 110 1.93 -6.45 17.19
C SER A 110 2.70 -5.12 17.21
N MET A 111 3.72 -4.90 16.36
CA MET A 111 4.65 -3.76 16.53
C MET A 111 4.53 -2.61 15.50
N CYS A 112 3.51 -2.59 14.64
CA CYS A 112 3.35 -1.54 13.61
C CYS A 112 2.09 -0.70 13.80
#